data_AF-A0AAW0FYS6-F1
#
_entry.id   AF-A0AAW0FYS6-F1
#
_cell.length_a   1.000
_cell.length_b   1.000
_cell.length_c   1.000
_cell.angle_alpha   90.00
_cell.angle_beta   90.00
_cell.angle_gamma   90.00
#
_symmetry.space_group_name_H-M   'P 1'
#
loop_
_entity.id
_entity.type
_entity.pdbx_description
1 polymer ?
#
loop_
_entity_poly.entity_id
_entity_poly.type
_entity_poly.pdbx_seq_one_letter_code
_entity_poly.pdbx_strand_id
1 'polypeptide(L)'
;MSTSIASVIASPKNVPILTPGKIQPESLTDWVHKCFQYFKTTRKLLAADHVATAATGLQDPLVQDWYMTGCDAFDLLTFTEFVLCMKKRWLNTGWEAEIVTHIIRSRQFENNLFEDWVITLEKKNTLLKGTTFHFDDTRLRDQITANACDNVRDACNLDSIRGILGFKEWKEALARVDAQRVKDRARMDARVNSVIAAQAAHRSATRSSSSHSHSLSSHPPSSSSGSSSVRNRPPRLTDEEKRLILKYHGCFKCRKLNVNHVSANCPDDFPSPVDYRPISEPSASSAKPTYSRPTAKVAMVGDLHNVTDTVAATSVLSMGDDYSSSDECVSPSSLLSPHIVWPAIVHSSSSFSLPTNMLIDNGCTTVLIRDDVVSDLGLRRRKLHRPFVMGAAWGRDGDSQNGVEWVKLRVSSPDMSFVACTVRAIVVPDLFVPIILGMPWLTKNNIVIDHELRCCIHKPSGIDILLPGPGPTPPPLSIDERRSLLRETVIAQQDAASLSFEEYQLQQNAIRGYQRDVIRELHLRANLPPPFITKEVTVIAAIKSRIEVLASLDRLAKEDAAMRARFPECFPNDIPHYDSLPNNVYHRIRLIDANKIISRRNYSCPKQLRDVWLSMLQEHLAAGRI
;
A
#
# COMPACT_ATOMS: atom_id res chain seq x y z
N MET A 1 -34.18 -15.61 -6.97
CA MET A 1 -34.73 -15.13 -8.25
C MET A 1 -33.57 -14.57 -9.06
N SER A 2 -33.38 -15.04 -10.29
CA SER A 2 -32.19 -14.74 -11.09
C SER A 2 -32.07 -13.23 -11.32
N THR A 3 -31.03 -12.60 -10.76
CA THR A 3 -30.71 -11.16 -10.91
C THR A 3 -30.07 -10.91 -12.28
N SER A 4 -30.74 -11.32 -13.36
CA SER A 4 -30.25 -11.08 -14.71
C SER A 4 -30.42 -9.60 -15.06
N ILE A 5 -29.35 -8.95 -15.51
CA ILE A 5 -29.38 -7.58 -16.03
C ILE A 5 -29.89 -7.63 -17.47
N ALA A 6 -30.81 -6.73 -17.82
CA ALA A 6 -31.32 -6.63 -19.19
C ALA A 6 -30.18 -6.24 -20.15
N SER A 7 -30.14 -6.87 -21.32
CA SER A 7 -29.15 -6.64 -22.37
C SER A 7 -29.83 -6.36 -23.71
N VAL A 8 -29.11 -5.74 -24.64
CA VAL A 8 -29.68 -5.29 -25.92
C VAL A 8 -29.14 -6.12 -27.08
N ILE A 9 -30.01 -6.86 -27.73
CA ILE A 9 -29.71 -7.61 -28.96
C ILE A 9 -30.19 -6.78 -30.14
N ALA A 10 -29.31 -6.44 -31.08
CA ALA A 10 -29.69 -5.67 -32.25
C ALA A 10 -29.14 -6.26 -33.53
N SER A 11 -29.87 -6.05 -34.62
CA SER A 11 -29.45 -6.38 -35.98
C SER A 11 -29.95 -5.28 -36.91
N PRO A 12 -29.22 -4.92 -37.97
CA PRO A 12 -29.57 -3.78 -38.83
C PRO A 12 -30.93 -3.95 -39.56
N LYS A 13 -31.45 -5.19 -39.64
CA LYS A 13 -32.73 -5.50 -40.28
C LYS A 13 -33.89 -5.66 -39.29
N ASN A 14 -33.61 -5.84 -38.00
CA ASN A 14 -34.61 -6.20 -37.00
C ASN A 14 -34.73 -5.08 -35.95
N VAL A 15 -35.92 -4.97 -35.36
CA VAL A 15 -36.13 -4.06 -34.22
C VAL A 15 -35.18 -4.46 -33.08
N PRO A 16 -34.49 -3.50 -32.43
CA PRO A 16 -33.65 -3.78 -31.28
C PRO A 16 -34.43 -4.40 -30.13
N ILE A 17 -33.92 -5.52 -29.63
CA ILE A 17 -34.55 -6.31 -28.58
C ILE A 17 -33.92 -5.94 -27.23
N LEU A 18 -34.75 -5.61 -26.26
CA LEU A 18 -34.37 -5.50 -24.85
C LEU A 18 -34.76 -6.79 -24.13
N THR A 19 -33.77 -7.57 -23.70
CA THR A 19 -33.98 -8.88 -23.07
C THR A 19 -34.61 -8.76 -21.68
N PRO A 20 -35.31 -9.80 -21.19
CA PRO A 20 -35.90 -9.80 -19.85
C PRO A 20 -34.84 -9.64 -18.75
N GLY A 21 -35.15 -8.84 -17.73
CA GLY A 21 -34.24 -8.59 -16.62
C GLY A 21 -34.32 -7.19 -16.02
N LYS A 22 -33.45 -6.92 -15.04
CA LYS A 22 -33.39 -5.60 -14.40
C LYS A 22 -32.87 -4.56 -15.39
N ILE A 23 -33.70 -3.57 -15.72
CA ILE A 23 -33.36 -2.47 -16.61
C ILE A 23 -32.41 -1.51 -15.87
N GLN A 24 -31.22 -1.32 -16.43
CA GLN A 24 -30.23 -0.33 -15.98
C GLN A 24 -30.19 0.88 -16.94
N PRO A 25 -29.73 2.05 -16.47
CA PRO A 25 -29.58 3.23 -17.32
C PRO A 25 -28.74 2.97 -18.58
N GLU A 26 -27.69 2.15 -18.46
CA GLU A 26 -26.80 1.76 -19.54
C GLU A 26 -27.53 0.94 -20.61
N SER A 27 -28.21 -0.14 -20.22
CA SER A 27 -28.96 -1.00 -21.14
C SER A 27 -30.10 -0.26 -21.83
N LEU A 28 -30.80 0.61 -21.10
CA LEU A 28 -31.87 1.43 -21.67
C LEU A 28 -31.34 2.44 -22.67
N THR A 29 -30.23 3.13 -22.34
CA THR A 29 -29.61 4.10 -23.24
C THR A 29 -29.05 3.42 -24.50
N ASP A 30 -28.47 2.22 -24.37
CA ASP A 30 -28.01 1.43 -25.51
C ASP A 30 -29.18 1.01 -26.42
N TRP A 31 -30.29 0.55 -25.83
CA TRP A 31 -31.51 0.21 -26.58
C TRP A 31 -32.05 1.42 -27.34
N VAL A 32 -32.17 2.57 -26.68
CA VAL A 32 -32.62 3.84 -27.29
C VAL A 32 -31.75 4.24 -28.47
N HIS A 33 -30.42 4.18 -28.34
CA HIS A 33 -29.51 4.49 -29.44
C HIS A 33 -29.71 3.55 -30.64
N LYS A 34 -29.88 2.26 -30.38
CA LYS A 34 -30.11 1.27 -31.46
C LYS A 34 -31.49 1.45 -32.09
N CYS A 35 -32.52 1.84 -31.33
CA CYS A 35 -33.83 2.18 -31.89
C CYS A 35 -33.73 3.38 -32.84
N PHE A 36 -33.03 4.45 -32.44
CA PHE A 36 -32.79 5.58 -33.33
C PHE A 36 -32.03 5.20 -34.61
N GLN A 37 -31.05 4.30 -34.52
CA GLN A 37 -30.34 3.79 -35.70
C GLN A 37 -31.29 3.00 -36.62
N TYR A 38 -32.14 2.16 -36.04
CA TYR A 38 -33.14 1.39 -36.78
C TYR A 38 -34.14 2.29 -37.49
N PHE A 39 -34.67 3.32 -36.81
CA PHE A 39 -35.60 4.29 -37.41
C PHE A 39 -34.98 5.04 -38.58
N LYS A 40 -33.70 5.44 -38.46
CA LYS A 40 -32.97 6.10 -39.57
C LYS A 40 -32.72 5.19 -40.76
N THR A 41 -32.47 3.91 -40.51
CA THR A 41 -32.16 2.94 -41.58
C THR A 41 -33.43 2.45 -42.29
N THR A 42 -34.56 2.50 -41.59
CA THR A 42 -35.87 2.05 -42.11
C THR A 42 -36.55 3.17 -42.89
N ARG A 43 -36.37 3.16 -44.21
CA ARG A 43 -36.78 4.20 -45.17
C ARG A 43 -38.28 4.57 -45.22
N LYS A 44 -39.15 3.91 -44.45
CA LYS A 44 -40.62 4.04 -44.51
C LYS A 44 -41.31 4.21 -43.15
N LEU A 45 -40.56 4.36 -42.04
CA LEU A 45 -41.18 4.48 -40.72
C LEU A 45 -41.57 5.94 -40.44
N LEU A 46 -42.85 6.18 -40.13
CA LEU A 46 -43.35 7.50 -39.72
C LEU A 46 -43.01 7.75 -38.25
N ALA A 47 -42.87 9.02 -37.87
CA ALA A 47 -42.53 9.40 -36.50
C ALA A 47 -43.57 8.92 -35.47
N ALA A 48 -44.84 8.84 -35.87
CA ALA A 48 -45.93 8.31 -35.06
C ALA A 48 -45.78 6.80 -34.79
N ASP A 49 -45.17 6.04 -35.71
CA ASP A 49 -45.03 4.59 -35.59
C ASP A 49 -43.77 4.18 -34.82
N HIS A 50 -42.94 5.14 -34.40
CA HIS A 50 -41.68 4.88 -33.70
C HIS A 50 -41.88 4.14 -32.38
N VAL A 51 -42.88 4.55 -31.58
CA VAL A 51 -43.15 3.95 -30.26
C VAL A 51 -43.70 2.54 -30.42
N ALA A 52 -44.75 2.36 -31.22
CA ALA A 52 -45.34 1.06 -31.51
C ALA A 52 -44.31 0.06 -32.07
N THR A 53 -43.45 0.51 -33.00
CA THR A 53 -42.41 -0.34 -33.57
C THR A 53 -41.35 -0.71 -32.53
N ALA A 54 -40.89 0.23 -31.72
CA ALA A 54 -39.92 -0.06 -30.66
C ALA A 54 -40.49 -0.99 -29.58
N ALA A 55 -41.77 -0.85 -29.24
CA ALA A 55 -42.41 -1.67 -28.23
C ALA A 55 -42.39 -3.16 -28.57
N THR A 56 -42.42 -3.53 -29.87
CA THR A 56 -42.26 -4.92 -30.31
C THR A 56 -40.93 -5.57 -29.91
N GLY A 57 -39.90 -4.76 -29.64
CA GLY A 57 -38.59 -5.20 -29.18
C GLY A 57 -38.47 -5.43 -27.67
N LEU A 58 -39.49 -5.08 -26.88
CA LEU A 58 -39.49 -5.27 -25.43
C LEU A 58 -39.86 -6.73 -25.14
N GLN A 59 -38.97 -7.52 -24.52
CA GLN A 59 -39.25 -8.94 -24.24
C GLN A 59 -39.63 -9.25 -22.78
N ASP A 60 -39.41 -8.30 -21.85
CA ASP A 60 -39.80 -8.51 -20.47
C ASP A 60 -41.34 -8.48 -20.34
N PRO A 61 -41.98 -9.53 -19.79
CA PRO A 61 -43.44 -9.60 -19.69
C PRO A 61 -44.06 -8.44 -18.91
N LEU A 62 -43.38 -7.92 -17.87
CA LEU A 62 -43.89 -6.81 -17.08
C LEU A 62 -43.82 -5.49 -17.85
N VAL A 63 -42.80 -5.34 -18.69
CA VAL A 63 -42.65 -4.15 -19.55
C VAL A 63 -43.65 -4.18 -20.70
N GLN A 64 -43.89 -5.36 -21.27
CA GLN A 64 -44.93 -5.57 -22.28
C GLN A 64 -46.33 -5.28 -21.73
N ASP A 65 -46.68 -5.84 -20.57
CA ASP A 65 -47.98 -5.61 -19.93
C ASP A 65 -48.21 -4.12 -19.61
N TRP A 66 -47.17 -3.44 -19.11
CA TRP A 66 -47.19 -2.00 -18.89
C TRP A 66 -47.46 -1.21 -20.18
N TYR A 67 -46.80 -1.57 -21.29
CA TYR A 67 -47.04 -0.93 -22.58
C TYR A 67 -48.46 -1.22 -23.10
N MET A 68 -48.90 -2.49 -23.07
CA MET A 68 -50.23 -2.90 -23.56
C MET A 68 -51.36 -2.24 -22.78
N THR A 69 -51.18 -2.01 -21.48
CA THR A 69 -52.17 -1.31 -20.64
C THR A 69 -52.35 0.16 -21.03
N GLY A 70 -51.33 0.78 -21.62
CA GLY A 70 -51.31 2.20 -21.97
C GLY A 70 -51.01 2.48 -23.43
N CYS A 71 -51.17 1.52 -24.34
CA CYS A 71 -50.67 1.61 -25.72
C CYS A 71 -51.23 2.84 -26.44
N ASP A 72 -52.54 3.10 -26.29
CA ASP A 72 -53.21 4.25 -26.92
C ASP A 72 -52.62 5.59 -26.47
N ALA A 73 -52.20 5.69 -25.21
CA ALA A 73 -51.57 6.90 -24.67
C ALA A 73 -50.09 6.99 -25.04
N PHE A 74 -49.37 5.86 -25.08
CA PHE A 74 -47.94 5.83 -25.37
C PHE A 74 -47.64 6.05 -26.86
N ASP A 75 -48.46 5.52 -27.76
CA ASP A 75 -48.26 5.65 -29.21
C ASP A 75 -48.53 7.08 -29.72
N LEU A 76 -49.25 7.90 -28.94
CA LEU A 76 -49.41 9.33 -29.21
C LEU A 76 -48.19 10.16 -28.79
N LEU A 77 -47.32 9.63 -27.93
CA LEU A 77 -46.12 10.34 -27.47
C LEU A 77 -45.01 10.29 -28.51
N THR A 78 -44.12 11.29 -28.46
CA THR A 78 -42.85 11.17 -29.18
C THR A 78 -42.00 10.07 -28.53
N PHE A 79 -41.13 9.43 -29.33
CA PHE A 79 -40.24 8.39 -28.80
C PHE A 79 -39.40 8.88 -27.60
N THR A 80 -38.98 10.16 -27.59
CA THR A 80 -38.23 10.75 -26.48
C THR A 80 -39.08 10.84 -25.20
N GLU A 81 -40.34 11.24 -25.30
CA GLU A 81 -41.27 11.31 -24.17
C GLU A 81 -41.61 9.92 -23.64
N PHE A 82 -41.82 8.94 -24.52
CA PHE A 82 -42.00 7.54 -24.15
C PHE A 82 -40.79 6.99 -23.36
N VAL A 83 -39.56 7.29 -23.80
CA VAL A 83 -38.34 6.91 -23.05
C VAL A 83 -38.30 7.57 -21.67
N LEU A 84 -38.75 8.82 -21.51
CA LEU A 84 -38.84 9.45 -20.19
C LEU A 84 -39.83 8.73 -19.27
N CYS A 85 -40.99 8.31 -19.80
CA CYS A 85 -41.94 7.47 -19.07
C CYS A 85 -41.32 6.13 -18.64
N MET A 86 -40.58 5.47 -19.55
CA MET A 86 -39.83 4.25 -19.22
C MET A 86 -38.78 4.49 -18.12
N LYS A 87 -37.97 5.55 -18.23
CA LYS A 87 -36.96 5.90 -17.22
C LYS A 87 -37.60 6.10 -15.85
N LYS A 88 -38.72 6.84 -15.79
CA LYS A 88 -39.45 7.12 -14.53
C LYS A 88 -40.04 5.88 -13.87
N ARG A 89 -40.47 4.88 -14.66
CA ARG A 89 -41.13 3.66 -14.15
C ARG A 89 -40.15 2.56 -13.78
N TRP A 90 -39.12 2.35 -14.59
CA TRP A 90 -38.26 1.16 -14.51
C TRP A 90 -36.90 1.41 -13.86
N LEU A 91 -36.43 2.65 -13.81
CA LEU A 91 -35.21 3.00 -13.08
C LEU A 91 -35.53 3.29 -11.61
N ASN A 92 -34.61 2.93 -10.72
CA ASN A 92 -34.73 3.20 -9.29
C ASN A 92 -34.88 4.71 -9.03
N THR A 93 -35.68 5.09 -8.05
CA THR A 93 -35.76 6.48 -7.59
C THR A 93 -34.37 6.97 -7.15
N GLY A 94 -33.86 8.04 -7.77
CA GLY A 94 -32.54 8.58 -7.46
C GLY A 94 -31.39 8.01 -8.28
N TRP A 95 -31.66 7.22 -9.33
CA TRP A 95 -30.62 6.74 -10.25
C TRP A 95 -29.81 7.89 -10.87
N GLU A 96 -30.42 9.05 -11.11
CA GLU A 96 -29.70 10.24 -11.61
C GLU A 96 -28.65 10.69 -10.59
N ALA A 97 -29.03 10.75 -9.30
CA ALA A 97 -28.14 11.15 -8.22
C ALA A 97 -27.01 10.14 -7.99
N GLU A 98 -27.25 8.85 -8.18
CA GLU A 98 -26.22 7.81 -8.14
C GLU A 98 -25.17 8.00 -9.25
N ILE A 99 -25.60 8.26 -10.48
CA ILE A 99 -24.69 8.53 -11.61
C ILE A 99 -23.92 9.84 -11.38
N VAL A 100 -24.59 10.90 -10.92
CA VAL A 100 -23.94 12.18 -10.55
C VAL A 100 -22.87 11.95 -9.48
N THR A 101 -23.20 11.19 -8.42
CA THR A 101 -22.27 10.85 -7.34
C THR A 101 -21.07 10.08 -7.89
N HIS A 102 -21.29 9.16 -8.82
CA HIS A 102 -20.21 8.42 -9.47
C HIS A 102 -19.31 9.33 -10.32
N ILE A 103 -19.87 10.29 -11.06
CA ILE A 103 -19.08 11.28 -11.82
C ILE A 103 -18.24 12.13 -10.86
N ILE A 104 -18.83 12.63 -9.77
CA ILE A 104 -18.14 13.50 -8.80
C ILE A 104 -17.05 12.76 -8.01
N ARG A 105 -17.24 11.48 -7.69
CA ARG A 105 -16.28 10.70 -6.90
C ARG A 105 -15.17 10.06 -7.73
N SER A 106 -15.34 9.99 -9.05
CA SER A 106 -14.35 9.41 -9.96
C SER A 106 -13.10 10.29 -10.02
N ARG A 107 -11.93 9.68 -9.80
CA ARG A 107 -10.62 10.35 -9.78
C ARG A 107 -9.67 9.71 -10.77
N GLN A 108 -8.76 10.50 -11.33
CA GLN A 108 -7.66 10.00 -12.14
C GLN A 108 -6.60 9.40 -11.22
N PHE A 109 -6.28 8.12 -11.42
CA PHE A 109 -5.14 7.48 -10.77
C PHE A 109 -3.87 7.70 -11.59
N GLU A 110 -2.70 7.69 -10.94
CA GLU A 110 -1.42 7.95 -11.62
C GLU A 110 -1.10 6.94 -12.73
N ASN A 111 -1.62 5.72 -12.60
CA ASN A 111 -1.38 4.63 -13.55
C ASN A 111 -2.35 4.64 -14.74
N ASN A 112 -3.42 5.44 -14.67
CA ASN A 112 -4.44 5.51 -15.71
C ASN A 112 -4.18 6.69 -16.64
N LEU A 113 -4.40 6.46 -17.94
CA LEU A 113 -4.38 7.51 -18.95
C LEU A 113 -5.53 8.49 -18.69
N PHE A 114 -5.24 9.78 -18.83
CA PHE A 114 -6.22 10.85 -18.70
C PHE A 114 -7.41 10.65 -19.65
N GLU A 115 -7.13 10.28 -20.90
CA GLU A 115 -8.15 10.13 -21.93
C GLU A 115 -9.15 9.01 -21.61
N ASP A 116 -8.67 7.85 -21.17
CA ASP A 116 -9.54 6.72 -20.78
C ASP A 116 -10.46 7.07 -19.60
N TRP A 117 -9.91 7.79 -18.62
CA TRP A 117 -10.67 8.25 -17.47
C TRP A 117 -11.75 9.26 -17.86
N VAL A 118 -11.40 10.26 -18.68
CA VAL A 118 -12.37 11.26 -19.17
C VAL A 118 -13.45 10.61 -20.03
N ILE A 119 -13.12 9.67 -20.91
CA ILE A 119 -14.10 8.89 -21.69
C ILE A 119 -15.09 8.18 -20.76
N THR A 120 -14.61 7.66 -19.62
CA THR A 120 -15.48 6.99 -18.64
C THR A 120 -16.46 7.97 -18.00
N LEU A 121 -16.04 9.21 -17.72
CA LEU A 121 -16.91 10.28 -17.22
C LEU A 121 -17.93 10.70 -18.28
N GLU A 122 -17.50 10.90 -19.52
CA GLU A 122 -18.36 11.29 -20.63
C GLU A 122 -19.43 10.23 -20.90
N LYS A 123 -19.04 8.94 -20.91
CA LYS A 123 -19.97 7.82 -21.02
C LYS A 123 -21.06 7.87 -19.95
N LYS A 124 -20.70 8.12 -18.68
CA LYS A 124 -21.68 8.26 -17.60
C LYS A 124 -22.55 9.52 -17.75
N ASN A 125 -21.97 10.63 -18.20
CA ASN A 125 -22.73 11.86 -18.44
C ASN A 125 -23.75 11.67 -19.57
N THR A 126 -23.46 10.83 -20.58
CA THR A 126 -24.45 10.53 -21.64
C THR A 126 -25.73 9.87 -21.11
N LEU A 127 -25.66 9.11 -20.01
CA LEU A 127 -26.82 8.48 -19.38
C LEU A 127 -27.77 9.53 -18.78
N LEU A 128 -27.24 10.67 -18.36
CA LEU A 128 -27.97 11.80 -17.78
C LEU A 128 -28.62 12.70 -18.83
N LYS A 129 -28.40 12.47 -20.14
CA LYS A 129 -29.01 13.29 -21.20
C LYS A 129 -30.53 13.30 -21.10
N GLY A 130 -31.10 14.51 -21.24
CA GLY A 130 -32.53 14.77 -21.09
C GLY A 130 -33.00 14.95 -19.65
N THR A 131 -32.08 14.92 -18.68
CA THR A 131 -32.37 15.23 -17.27
C THR A 131 -31.75 16.57 -16.87
N THR A 132 -32.24 17.17 -15.79
CA THR A 132 -31.65 18.38 -15.18
C THR A 132 -30.27 18.13 -14.54
N PHE A 133 -29.90 16.86 -14.36
CA PHE A 133 -28.65 16.44 -13.74
C PHE A 133 -27.49 16.29 -14.74
N HIS A 134 -27.73 16.41 -16.04
CA HIS A 134 -26.69 16.37 -17.06
C HIS A 134 -25.64 17.48 -16.85
N PHE A 135 -24.36 17.13 -16.92
CA PHE A 135 -23.27 18.08 -16.77
C PHE A 135 -23.03 18.75 -18.13
N ASP A 136 -22.99 20.08 -18.14
CA ASP A 136 -22.48 20.83 -19.28
C ASP A 136 -20.95 20.73 -19.36
N ASP A 137 -20.40 21.17 -20.48
CA ASP A 137 -18.96 21.10 -20.74
C ASP A 137 -18.14 21.88 -19.69
N THR A 138 -18.68 22.98 -19.18
CA THR A 138 -18.08 23.79 -18.11
C THR A 138 -18.00 23.00 -16.81
N ARG A 139 -19.10 22.42 -16.35
CA ARG A 139 -19.14 21.63 -15.11
C ARG A 139 -18.31 20.35 -15.23
N LEU A 140 -18.27 19.71 -16.42
CA LEU A 140 -17.37 18.60 -16.66
C LEU A 140 -15.91 19.02 -16.55
N ARG A 141 -15.54 20.18 -17.12
CA ARG A 141 -14.18 20.72 -17.03
C ARG A 141 -13.77 20.99 -15.58
N ASP A 142 -14.64 21.59 -14.78
CA ASP A 142 -14.39 21.84 -13.36
C ASP A 142 -14.20 20.54 -12.58
N GLN A 143 -15.08 19.55 -12.84
CA GLN A 143 -15.01 18.24 -12.20
C GLN A 143 -13.73 17.48 -12.56
N ILE A 144 -13.34 17.50 -13.83
CA ILE A 144 -12.10 16.87 -14.31
C ILE A 144 -10.89 17.55 -13.68
N THR A 145 -10.87 18.89 -13.62
CA THR A 145 -9.75 19.64 -13.03
C THR A 145 -9.60 19.33 -11.53
N ALA A 146 -10.69 19.29 -10.78
CA ALA A 146 -10.67 18.99 -9.35
C ALA A 146 -10.18 17.57 -9.02
N ASN A 147 -10.48 16.59 -9.89
CA ASN A 147 -10.22 15.18 -9.64
C ASN A 147 -9.08 14.57 -10.47
N ALA A 148 -8.42 15.36 -11.31
CA ALA A 148 -7.21 14.95 -12.02
C ALA A 148 -6.06 14.70 -11.04
N CYS A 149 -5.07 13.90 -11.45
CA CYS A 149 -3.85 13.70 -10.66
C CYS A 149 -3.04 15.00 -10.55
N ASP A 150 -2.19 15.14 -9.53
CA ASP A 150 -1.54 16.42 -9.19
C ASP A 150 -0.78 17.03 -10.37
N ASN A 151 -0.01 16.23 -11.11
CA ASN A 151 0.71 16.71 -12.31
C ASN A 151 -0.21 17.28 -13.40
N VAL A 152 -1.37 16.64 -13.63
CA VAL A 152 -2.34 17.10 -14.64
C VAL A 152 -3.12 18.32 -14.12
N ARG A 153 -3.39 18.36 -12.81
CA ARG A 153 -4.02 19.51 -12.14
C ARG A 153 -3.12 20.75 -12.19
N ASP A 154 -1.83 20.59 -11.96
CA ASP A 154 -0.85 21.68 -12.10
C ASP A 154 -0.80 22.18 -13.53
N ALA A 155 -0.90 21.28 -14.52
CA ALA A 155 -0.99 21.67 -15.92
C ALA A 155 -2.26 22.46 -16.25
N CYS A 156 -3.40 22.17 -15.60
CA CYS A 156 -4.61 22.97 -15.76
C CYS A 156 -4.45 24.44 -15.31
N ASN A 157 -3.50 24.71 -14.41
CA ASN A 157 -3.21 26.07 -13.93
C ASN A 157 -2.29 26.87 -14.86
N LEU A 158 -1.68 26.23 -15.87
CA LEU A 158 -0.87 26.92 -16.87
C LEU A 158 -1.76 27.80 -17.75
N ASP A 159 -1.35 29.05 -17.96
CA ASP A 159 -2.12 30.02 -18.76
C ASP A 159 -2.42 29.52 -20.18
N SER A 160 -1.51 28.72 -20.75
CA SER A 160 -1.66 28.09 -22.06
C SER A 160 -2.83 27.09 -22.14
N ILE A 161 -3.17 26.42 -21.04
CA ILE A 161 -4.26 25.43 -20.97
C ILE A 161 -5.52 26.07 -20.40
N ARG A 162 -5.37 26.96 -19.41
CA ARG A 162 -6.47 27.69 -18.81
C ARG A 162 -7.21 28.55 -19.83
N GLY A 163 -6.49 29.20 -20.74
CA GLY A 163 -7.04 30.06 -21.79
C GLY A 163 -7.84 29.34 -22.88
N ILE A 164 -7.79 28.00 -22.96
CA ILE A 164 -8.53 27.25 -23.97
C ILE A 164 -10.01 27.20 -23.57
N LEU A 165 -10.90 27.79 -24.36
CA LEU A 165 -12.35 27.83 -24.08
C LEU A 165 -13.06 26.57 -24.56
N GLY A 166 -12.62 25.99 -25.69
CA GLY A 166 -13.24 24.81 -26.27
C GLY A 166 -12.94 23.56 -25.44
N PHE A 167 -13.98 22.83 -25.01
CA PHE A 167 -13.83 21.62 -24.20
C PHE A 167 -12.99 20.55 -24.90
N LYS A 168 -13.20 20.34 -26.20
CA LYS A 168 -12.44 19.39 -27.01
C LYS A 168 -10.95 19.75 -27.09
N GLU A 169 -10.65 21.00 -27.44
CA GLU A 169 -9.28 21.50 -27.56
C GLU A 169 -8.55 21.46 -26.20
N TRP A 170 -9.28 21.78 -25.13
CA TRP A 170 -8.78 21.74 -23.76
C TRP A 170 -8.44 20.30 -23.33
N LYS A 171 -9.33 19.33 -23.61
CA LYS A 171 -9.07 17.91 -23.36
C LYS A 171 -7.85 17.41 -24.13
N GLU A 172 -7.73 17.74 -25.42
CA GLU A 172 -6.59 17.33 -26.25
C GLU A 172 -5.27 17.91 -25.72
N ALA A 173 -5.27 19.16 -25.25
CA ALA A 173 -4.09 19.76 -24.63
C ALA A 173 -3.67 19.01 -23.37
N LEU A 174 -4.61 18.67 -22.49
CA LEU A 174 -4.32 17.90 -21.28
C LEU A 174 -3.92 16.45 -21.57
N ALA A 175 -4.53 15.81 -22.57
CA ALA A 175 -4.14 14.47 -23.01
C ALA A 175 -2.68 14.44 -23.49
N ARG A 176 -2.21 15.48 -24.20
CA ARG A 176 -0.80 15.60 -24.59
C ARG A 176 0.12 15.72 -23.37
N VAL A 177 -0.26 16.51 -22.36
CA VAL A 177 0.53 16.65 -21.13
C VAL A 177 0.58 15.34 -20.36
N ASP A 178 -0.55 14.64 -20.22
CA ASP A 178 -0.61 13.35 -19.54
C ASP A 178 0.19 12.27 -20.30
N ALA A 179 0.11 12.23 -21.63
CA ALA A 179 0.92 11.35 -22.44
C ALA A 179 2.43 11.60 -22.26
N GLN A 180 2.83 12.87 -22.10
CA GLN A 180 4.22 13.23 -21.80
C GLN A 180 4.62 12.77 -20.40
N ARG A 181 3.76 12.97 -19.39
CA ARG A 181 3.94 12.47 -18.02
C ARG A 181 4.16 10.95 -17.99
N VAL A 182 3.33 10.19 -18.71
CA VAL A 182 3.44 8.72 -18.79
C VAL A 182 4.77 8.31 -19.43
N LYS A 183 5.18 8.99 -20.52
CA LYS A 183 6.48 8.74 -21.17
C LYS A 183 7.66 9.04 -20.24
N ASP A 184 7.60 10.14 -19.50
CA ASP A 184 8.69 10.54 -18.60
C ASP A 184 8.79 9.62 -17.38
N ARG A 185 7.66 9.14 -16.86
CA ARG A 185 7.63 8.08 -15.84
C ARG A 185 8.23 6.78 -16.38
N ALA A 186 7.81 6.32 -17.56
CA ALA A 186 8.38 5.12 -18.18
C ALA A 186 9.89 5.23 -18.42
N ARG A 187 10.38 6.42 -18.83
CA ARG A 187 11.83 6.69 -18.96
C ARG A 187 12.55 6.64 -17.62
N MET A 188 11.94 7.20 -16.57
CA MET A 188 12.50 7.16 -15.22
C MET A 188 12.57 5.73 -14.70
N ASP A 189 11.50 4.95 -14.84
CA ASP A 189 11.43 3.55 -14.44
C ASP A 189 12.46 2.71 -15.22
N ALA A 190 12.57 2.90 -16.54
CA ALA A 190 13.58 2.23 -17.35
C ALA A 190 15.01 2.57 -16.89
N ARG A 191 15.26 3.82 -16.49
CA ARG A 191 16.56 4.25 -15.97
C ARG A 191 16.85 3.66 -14.59
N VAL A 192 15.88 3.65 -13.69
CA VAL A 192 16.00 3.02 -12.37
C VAL A 192 16.27 1.52 -12.53
N ASN A 193 15.53 0.84 -13.39
CA ASN A 193 15.73 -0.57 -13.70
C ASN A 193 17.11 -0.84 -14.33
N SER A 194 17.59 0.04 -15.20
CA SER A 194 18.94 -0.03 -15.77
C SER A 194 20.02 0.09 -14.69
N VAL A 195 19.87 1.03 -13.74
CA VAL A 195 20.82 1.20 -12.63
C VAL A 195 20.79 -0.02 -11.70
N ILE A 196 19.62 -0.55 -11.37
CA ILE A 196 19.46 -1.76 -10.57
C ILE A 196 20.14 -2.96 -11.26
N ALA A 197 19.91 -3.14 -12.56
CA ALA A 197 20.54 -4.19 -13.35
C ALA A 197 22.06 -4.05 -13.42
N ALA A 198 22.57 -2.83 -13.60
CA ALA A 198 24.01 -2.54 -13.60
C ALA A 198 24.65 -2.82 -12.22
N GLN A 199 23.98 -2.46 -11.13
CA GLN A 199 24.44 -2.79 -9.77
C GLN A 199 24.44 -4.30 -9.51
N ALA A 200 23.45 -5.03 -10.01
CA ALA A 200 23.42 -6.49 -9.92
C ALA A 200 24.57 -7.14 -10.71
N ALA A 201 24.85 -6.66 -11.92
CA ALA A 201 25.97 -7.12 -12.73
C ALA A 201 27.33 -6.84 -12.06
N HIS A 202 27.49 -5.65 -11.46
CA HIS A 202 28.72 -5.28 -10.76
C HIS A 202 28.96 -6.14 -9.51
N ARG A 203 27.91 -6.53 -8.78
CA ARG A 203 28.01 -7.49 -7.65
C ARG A 203 28.43 -8.88 -8.11
N SER A 204 27.98 -9.33 -9.28
CA SER A 204 28.38 -10.61 -9.87
C SER A 204 29.84 -10.60 -10.34
N ALA A 205 30.31 -9.52 -10.94
CA ALA A 205 31.70 -9.38 -11.39
C ALA A 205 32.71 -9.33 -10.23
N THR A 206 32.38 -8.68 -9.12
CA THR A 206 33.24 -8.63 -7.92
C THR A 206 33.40 -9.97 -7.20
N ARG A 207 32.51 -10.95 -7.43
CA ARG A 207 32.65 -12.31 -6.89
C ARG A 207 33.58 -13.19 -7.71
N SER A 208 33.87 -12.81 -8.96
CA SER A 208 34.78 -13.56 -9.85
C SER A 208 36.25 -13.16 -9.66
N SER A 209 36.51 -11.91 -9.24
CA SER A 209 37.88 -11.36 -9.09
C SER A 209 38.57 -11.72 -7.77
N SER A 210 37.87 -12.27 -6.77
CA SER A 210 38.47 -12.71 -5.50
C SER A 210 39.14 -14.09 -5.56
N SER A 211 39.30 -14.68 -6.75
CA SER A 211 39.86 -16.03 -6.95
C SER A 211 41.34 -16.04 -7.36
N HIS A 212 41.97 -14.89 -7.59
CA HIS A 212 43.34 -14.80 -8.13
C HIS A 212 44.22 -13.88 -7.29
N SER A 213 44.73 -14.40 -6.18
CA SER A 213 46.02 -13.99 -5.61
C SER A 213 46.36 -14.91 -4.45
N HIS A 214 47.27 -15.86 -4.69
CA HIS A 214 48.47 -16.09 -3.87
C HIS A 214 49.30 -17.16 -4.57
N SER A 215 50.47 -16.75 -5.06
CA SER A 215 51.47 -17.63 -5.67
C SER A 215 52.68 -17.78 -4.74
N LEU A 216 53.35 -18.92 -4.90
CA LEU A 216 54.78 -19.22 -4.66
C LEU A 216 55.18 -19.73 -3.27
N SER A 217 55.42 -21.04 -3.20
CA SER A 217 56.67 -21.59 -2.66
C SER A 217 56.96 -22.96 -3.27
N SER A 218 58.13 -23.09 -3.86
CA SER A 218 58.68 -24.23 -4.59
C SER A 218 59.40 -25.23 -3.67
N HIS A 219 59.00 -26.50 -3.67
CA HIS A 219 59.81 -27.64 -3.20
C HIS A 219 59.52 -28.92 -4.02
N PRO A 220 60.51 -29.83 -4.17
CA PRO A 220 60.47 -30.95 -5.11
C PRO A 220 59.63 -32.13 -4.58
N PRO A 221 59.18 -33.07 -5.45
CA PRO A 221 58.25 -34.10 -5.05
C PRO A 221 58.97 -35.28 -4.39
N SER A 222 58.48 -35.73 -3.24
CA SER A 222 58.83 -37.02 -2.65
C SER A 222 57.57 -37.68 -2.11
N SER A 223 57.20 -38.76 -2.81
CA SER A 223 56.23 -39.82 -2.50
C SER A 223 55.67 -39.93 -1.08
N SER A 224 54.34 -39.82 -0.97
CA SER A 224 53.49 -40.80 -0.25
C SER A 224 52.01 -40.58 -0.53
N SER A 225 51.44 -41.51 -1.29
CA SER A 225 50.06 -42.02 -1.30
C SER A 225 48.92 -41.13 -0.80
N GLY A 226 48.12 -40.63 -1.75
CA GLY A 226 46.78 -40.08 -1.50
C GLY A 226 45.90 -40.31 -2.73
N SER A 227 44.96 -41.25 -2.63
CA SER A 227 44.07 -41.72 -3.69
C SER A 227 43.32 -40.59 -4.43
N SER A 228 43.43 -40.56 -5.75
CA SER A 228 42.63 -39.72 -6.63
C SER A 228 41.21 -40.30 -6.78
N SER A 229 40.21 -39.73 -6.10
CA SER A 229 38.80 -40.08 -6.38
C SER A 229 38.30 -39.31 -7.60
N VAL A 230 38.20 -40.00 -8.73
CA VAL A 230 37.41 -39.60 -9.90
C VAL A 230 35.97 -39.34 -9.44
N ARG A 231 35.42 -38.15 -9.72
CA ARG A 231 34.04 -37.80 -9.37
C ARG A 231 33.05 -38.59 -10.22
N ASN A 232 32.59 -39.73 -9.71
CA ASN A 232 31.46 -40.50 -10.21
C ASN A 232 30.15 -39.70 -10.08
N ARG A 233 29.67 -39.02 -11.14
CA ARG A 233 28.34 -38.37 -11.15
C ARG A 233 27.43 -38.97 -12.22
N PRO A 234 26.16 -39.29 -11.90
CA PRO A 234 25.21 -39.85 -12.86
C PRO A 234 24.72 -38.84 -13.92
N PRO A 235 24.14 -39.30 -15.04
CA PRO A 235 23.61 -38.46 -16.12
C PRO A 235 22.57 -37.45 -15.62
N ARG A 236 22.44 -36.28 -16.27
CA ARG A 236 21.47 -35.24 -15.89
C ARG A 236 20.02 -35.77 -16.00
N LEU A 237 19.15 -35.39 -15.05
CA LEU A 237 17.74 -35.78 -15.07
C LEU A 237 17.01 -35.17 -16.28
N THR A 238 16.25 -36.02 -16.98
CA THR A 238 15.31 -35.60 -18.02
C THR A 238 14.07 -34.94 -17.42
N ASP A 239 13.34 -34.16 -18.20
CA ASP A 239 12.18 -33.42 -17.69
C ASP A 239 11.01 -34.35 -17.30
N GLU A 240 10.91 -35.52 -17.93
CA GLU A 240 9.93 -36.55 -17.54
C GLU A 240 10.27 -37.19 -16.19
N GLU A 241 11.54 -37.48 -15.92
CA GLU A 241 11.98 -37.98 -14.61
C GLU A 241 11.74 -36.95 -13.50
N LYS A 242 11.96 -35.65 -13.78
CA LYS A 242 11.66 -34.59 -12.81
C LYS A 242 10.16 -34.52 -12.49
N ARG A 243 9.31 -34.69 -13.50
CA ARG A 243 7.85 -34.70 -13.33
C ARG A 243 7.40 -35.89 -12.48
N LEU A 244 8.00 -37.06 -12.68
CA LEU A 244 7.70 -38.26 -11.89
C LEU A 244 8.21 -38.16 -10.45
N ILE A 245 9.41 -37.60 -10.22
CA ILE A 245 9.93 -37.33 -8.87
C ILE A 245 9.05 -36.33 -8.13
N LEU A 246 8.56 -35.29 -8.80
CA LEU A 246 7.65 -34.32 -8.20
C LEU A 246 6.29 -34.95 -7.88
N LYS A 247 5.75 -35.78 -8.79
CA LYS A 247 4.45 -36.45 -8.65
C LYS A 247 4.41 -37.45 -7.50
N TYR A 248 5.51 -38.15 -7.24
CA TYR A 248 5.62 -39.14 -6.17
C TYR A 248 6.51 -38.67 -5.01
N HIS A 249 6.57 -37.35 -4.78
CA HIS A 249 7.28 -36.72 -3.63
C HIS A 249 8.66 -37.34 -3.35
N GLY A 250 9.49 -37.42 -4.39
CA GLY A 250 10.85 -37.93 -4.32
C GLY A 250 11.91 -36.84 -4.16
N CYS A 251 13.15 -37.25 -3.91
CA CYS A 251 14.29 -36.34 -3.79
C CYS A 251 15.10 -36.28 -5.09
N PHE A 252 15.43 -35.07 -5.58
CA PHE A 252 16.19 -34.93 -6.84
C PHE A 252 17.69 -35.26 -6.72
N LYS A 253 18.23 -35.35 -5.49
CA LYS A 253 19.64 -35.69 -5.25
C LYS A 253 19.88 -37.21 -5.28
N CYS A 254 19.16 -37.97 -4.48
CA CYS A 254 19.26 -39.44 -4.44
C CYS A 254 18.33 -40.16 -5.43
N ARG A 255 17.41 -39.43 -6.07
CA ARG A 255 16.44 -39.90 -7.09
C ARG A 255 15.49 -41.01 -6.60
N LYS A 256 15.30 -41.16 -5.29
CA LYS A 256 14.32 -42.09 -4.69
C LYS A 256 12.94 -41.42 -4.60
N LEU A 257 11.88 -42.19 -4.86
CA LEU A 257 10.47 -41.75 -4.79
C LEU A 257 9.88 -42.04 -3.39
N ASN A 258 8.86 -41.27 -2.99
CA ASN A 258 8.15 -41.38 -1.71
C ASN A 258 9.07 -41.25 -0.48
N VAL A 259 9.95 -40.24 -0.45
CA VAL A 259 10.87 -39.98 0.67
C VAL A 259 10.53 -38.66 1.37
N ASN A 260 10.79 -38.56 2.67
CA ASN A 260 10.45 -37.40 3.50
C ASN A 260 11.51 -36.28 3.51
N HIS A 261 12.43 -36.29 2.56
CA HIS A 261 13.52 -35.31 2.47
C HIS A 261 13.63 -34.70 1.07
N VAL A 262 14.12 -33.46 1.01
CA VAL A 262 14.38 -32.73 -0.23
C VAL A 262 15.88 -32.67 -0.51
N SER A 263 16.28 -32.34 -1.74
CA SER A 263 17.69 -32.35 -2.18
C SER A 263 18.67 -31.59 -1.29
N ALA A 264 18.20 -30.55 -0.58
CA ALA A 264 18.99 -29.78 0.36
C ALA A 264 19.35 -30.58 1.64
N ASN A 265 18.42 -31.40 2.14
CA ASN A 265 18.56 -32.15 3.39
C ASN A 265 18.58 -33.66 3.14
N CYS A 266 19.12 -34.08 2.00
CA CYS A 266 19.14 -35.48 1.59
C CYS A 266 20.32 -36.22 2.24
N PRO A 267 20.06 -37.23 3.09
CA PRO A 267 21.09 -38.00 3.78
C PRO A 267 21.79 -39.00 2.87
N ASP A 268 21.19 -39.36 1.74
CA ASP A 268 21.73 -40.27 0.75
C ASP A 268 22.58 -39.51 -0.30
N ASP A 269 23.67 -40.13 -0.77
CA ASP A 269 24.50 -39.58 -1.85
C ASP A 269 23.96 -39.97 -3.25
N PHE A 270 24.54 -39.40 -4.31
CA PHE A 270 24.10 -39.67 -5.69
C PHE A 270 24.20 -41.17 -6.05
N PRO A 271 23.22 -41.74 -6.78
CA PRO A 271 23.28 -43.14 -7.23
C PRO A 271 24.49 -43.39 -8.14
N SER A 272 25.05 -44.60 -8.08
CA SER A 272 26.22 -44.97 -8.88
C SER A 272 25.91 -44.82 -10.39
N PRO A 273 26.83 -44.26 -11.19
CA PRO A 273 26.59 -44.08 -12.62
C PRO A 273 26.53 -45.40 -13.41
N VAL A 274 27.03 -46.51 -12.85
CA VAL A 274 27.07 -47.82 -13.50
C VAL A 274 25.76 -48.60 -13.35
N ASP A 275 25.03 -48.39 -12.24
CA ASP A 275 23.78 -49.12 -11.93
C ASP A 275 22.51 -48.25 -12.07
N TYR A 276 22.65 -47.01 -12.55
CA TYR A 276 21.52 -46.08 -12.67
C TYR A 276 20.56 -46.49 -13.79
N ARG A 277 19.34 -46.90 -13.41
CA ARG A 277 18.21 -47.09 -14.33
C ARG A 277 17.28 -45.86 -14.31
N PRO A 278 16.87 -45.32 -15.46
CA PRO A 278 15.93 -44.20 -15.53
C PRO A 278 14.58 -44.53 -14.88
N ILE A 279 13.98 -43.55 -14.20
CA ILE A 279 12.69 -43.73 -13.51
C ILE A 279 11.57 -43.73 -14.55
N SER A 280 10.86 -44.86 -14.67
CA SER A 280 9.72 -45.03 -15.57
C SER A 280 8.40 -45.21 -14.81
N GLU A 281 7.27 -44.85 -15.43
CA GLU A 281 5.92 -44.95 -14.82
C GLU A 281 5.55 -46.32 -14.21
N PRO A 282 5.86 -47.49 -14.81
CA PRO A 282 5.55 -48.79 -14.18
C PRO A 282 6.41 -49.08 -12.95
N SER A 283 7.64 -48.53 -12.89
CA SER A 283 8.54 -48.66 -11.74
C SER A 283 8.13 -47.74 -10.57
N ALA A 284 7.61 -46.55 -10.89
CA ALA A 284 7.12 -45.60 -9.88
C ALA A 284 5.82 -46.07 -9.20
N SER A 285 4.94 -46.73 -9.97
CA SER A 285 3.65 -47.26 -9.47
C SER A 285 3.81 -48.52 -8.60
N SER A 286 4.92 -49.23 -8.73
CA SER A 286 5.23 -50.46 -7.97
C SER A 286 6.01 -50.18 -6.66
N ALA A 287 6.43 -48.94 -6.43
CA ALA A 287 7.20 -48.55 -5.25
C ALA A 287 6.29 -48.52 -4.00
N LYS A 288 6.49 -49.47 -3.08
CA LYS A 288 5.72 -49.53 -1.83
C LYS A 288 6.01 -48.29 -0.97
N PRO A 289 4.99 -47.60 -0.43
CA PRO A 289 5.19 -46.48 0.47
C PRO A 289 5.89 -46.98 1.74
N THR A 290 7.06 -46.43 2.06
CA THR A 290 7.75 -46.66 3.34
C THR A 290 7.16 -45.82 4.49
N TYR A 291 6.08 -45.09 4.22
CA TYR A 291 5.38 -44.27 5.19
C TYR A 291 3.91 -44.07 4.80
N SER A 292 2.99 -44.39 5.72
CA SER A 292 1.58 -44.00 5.64
C SER A 292 1.35 -42.75 6.47
N ARG A 293 0.71 -41.74 5.89
CA ARG A 293 0.39 -40.48 6.59
C ARG A 293 -1.12 -40.40 6.88
N PRO A 294 -1.56 -39.79 8.01
CA PRO A 294 -2.97 -39.72 8.38
C PRO A 294 -3.77 -38.90 7.37
N THR A 295 -4.95 -39.39 7.02
CA THR A 295 -5.95 -38.69 6.21
C THR A 295 -6.54 -37.52 7.00
N ALA A 296 -6.32 -36.29 6.54
CA ALA A 296 -6.99 -35.12 7.07
C ALA A 296 -8.46 -35.12 6.63
N LYS A 297 -9.37 -35.29 7.59
CA LYS A 297 -10.79 -34.99 7.41
C LYS A 297 -10.94 -33.47 7.29
N VAL A 298 -11.59 -33.04 6.21
CA VAL A 298 -12.01 -31.65 6.01
C VAL A 298 -13.11 -31.35 7.03
N ALA A 299 -12.83 -30.47 7.99
CA ALA A 299 -13.81 -29.89 8.90
C ALA A 299 -14.04 -28.43 8.50
N MET A 300 -15.29 -28.16 8.14
CA MET A 300 -15.90 -26.86 7.88
C MET A 300 -15.74 -25.96 9.11
N VAL A 301 -15.21 -24.74 8.95
CA VAL A 301 -15.23 -23.72 10.00
C VAL A 301 -16.24 -22.65 9.60
N GLY A 302 -17.34 -22.64 10.36
CA GLY A 302 -18.33 -21.60 10.35
C GLY A 302 -17.86 -20.35 11.09
N ASP A 303 -18.57 -19.29 10.75
CA ASP A 303 -18.61 -17.96 11.32
C ASP A 303 -18.65 -17.93 12.86
N LEU A 304 -17.92 -16.99 13.48
CA LEU A 304 -18.41 -16.32 14.69
C LEU A 304 -17.81 -14.93 14.86
N HIS A 305 -18.69 -13.93 14.81
CA HIS A 305 -18.47 -12.57 15.30
C HIS A 305 -18.44 -12.52 16.84
N ASN A 306 -17.57 -11.64 17.36
CA ASN A 306 -17.60 -10.98 18.68
C ASN A 306 -18.07 -11.79 19.90
N VAL A 307 -17.11 -12.21 20.73
CA VAL A 307 -17.25 -12.23 22.19
C VAL A 307 -16.00 -11.62 22.81
N THR A 308 -16.27 -10.67 23.69
CA THR A 308 -15.48 -10.06 24.77
C THR A 308 -14.25 -10.82 25.27
N ASP A 309 -13.24 -10.03 25.70
CA ASP A 309 -12.21 -10.33 26.70
C ASP A 309 -12.02 -11.81 27.05
N THR A 310 -11.00 -12.43 26.49
CA THR A 310 -10.31 -13.56 27.14
C THR A 310 -8.92 -13.70 26.54
N VAL A 311 -7.92 -13.27 27.29
CA VAL A 311 -6.53 -13.42 26.90
C VAL A 311 -6.14 -14.87 27.11
N ALA A 312 -6.08 -15.66 26.04
CA ALA A 312 -5.55 -17.01 26.08
C ALA A 312 -4.02 -16.92 26.16
N ALA A 313 -3.47 -17.14 27.35
CA ALA A 313 -2.05 -17.37 27.54
C ALA A 313 -1.71 -18.76 26.99
N THR A 314 -1.00 -18.81 25.87
CA THR A 314 -0.38 -20.04 25.36
C THR A 314 1.12 -19.98 25.63
N SER A 315 1.54 -20.58 26.74
CA SER A 315 2.96 -20.77 27.05
C SER A 315 3.50 -22.04 26.40
N VAL A 316 4.66 -21.86 25.78
CA VAL A 316 5.50 -22.87 25.14
C VAL A 316 6.31 -23.58 26.21
N LEU A 317 5.80 -24.64 26.84
CA LEU A 317 6.60 -25.70 27.47
C LEU A 317 5.72 -26.94 27.67
N SER A 318 5.83 -27.92 26.79
CA SER A 318 5.41 -29.30 27.10
C SER A 318 6.55 -30.22 26.69
N MET A 319 7.45 -30.47 27.65
CA MET A 319 8.29 -31.65 27.64
C MET A 319 7.41 -32.79 28.13
N GLY A 320 7.24 -33.81 27.30
CA GLY A 320 6.64 -35.06 27.73
C GLY A 320 7.52 -35.70 28.79
N ASP A 321 6.89 -36.25 29.82
CA ASP A 321 7.29 -37.51 30.44
C ASP A 321 6.10 -38.05 31.25
N ASP A 322 5.86 -39.35 31.06
CA ASP A 322 4.83 -40.14 31.74
C ASP A 322 5.10 -40.25 33.24
N TYR A 323 4.18 -39.78 34.09
CA TYR A 323 4.01 -40.30 35.45
C TYR A 323 2.62 -39.98 36.04
N SER A 324 1.98 -41.08 36.42
CA SER A 324 0.80 -41.33 37.24
C SER A 324 0.40 -40.33 38.36
N SER A 325 -0.91 -40.01 38.37
CA SER A 325 -1.80 -39.93 39.56
C SER A 325 -1.46 -38.99 40.72
N SER A 326 -2.11 -37.84 40.80
CA SER A 326 -3.09 -37.51 41.86
C SER A 326 -3.73 -36.14 41.62
N ASP A 327 -4.95 -36.02 42.13
CA ASP A 327 -5.93 -34.97 41.91
C ASP A 327 -5.54 -33.65 42.61
N GLU A 328 -5.13 -32.63 41.84
CA GLU A 328 -5.17 -31.23 42.27
C GLU A 328 -5.35 -30.35 41.02
N CYS A 329 -6.60 -29.98 40.72
CA CYS A 329 -6.92 -29.07 39.62
C CYS A 329 -6.43 -27.65 39.94
N VAL A 330 -5.15 -27.38 39.71
CA VAL A 330 -4.64 -26.01 39.62
C VAL A 330 -5.26 -25.39 38.37
N SER A 331 -6.16 -24.42 38.56
CA SER A 331 -6.68 -23.63 37.44
C SER A 331 -5.51 -23.03 36.65
N PRO A 332 -5.43 -23.16 35.30
CA PRO A 332 -4.31 -22.67 34.48
C PRO A 332 -4.01 -21.18 34.68
N SER A 333 -5.01 -20.43 35.16
CA SER A 333 -4.95 -19.01 35.51
C SER A 333 -3.91 -18.66 36.59
N SER A 334 -3.48 -19.62 37.40
CA SER A 334 -2.49 -19.40 38.49
C SER A 334 -1.05 -19.50 37.99
N LEU A 335 -0.82 -20.19 36.87
CA LEU A 335 0.50 -20.42 36.29
C LEU A 335 0.81 -19.45 35.14
N LEU A 336 -0.21 -18.77 34.61
CA LEU A 336 -0.11 -18.01 33.37
C LEU A 336 -0.68 -16.60 33.54
N SER A 337 0.21 -15.60 33.48
CA SER A 337 -0.20 -14.21 33.31
C SER A 337 -0.26 -13.85 31.83
N PRO A 338 -1.32 -13.15 31.37
CA PRO A 338 -1.41 -12.76 29.98
C PRO A 338 -0.26 -11.84 29.53
N HIS A 339 0.10 -11.91 28.25
CA HIS A 339 1.08 -11.01 27.64
C HIS A 339 0.60 -9.56 27.58
N ILE A 340 1.53 -8.60 27.61
CA ILE A 340 1.24 -7.17 27.46
C ILE A 340 1.42 -6.81 25.99
N VAL A 341 0.32 -6.57 25.29
CA VAL A 341 0.31 -6.24 23.87
C VAL A 341 -0.15 -4.80 23.67
N TRP A 342 0.62 -4.04 22.91
CA TRP A 342 0.36 -2.64 22.61
C TRP A 342 0.05 -2.46 21.11
N PRO A 343 -1.16 -2.00 20.74
CA PRO A 343 -1.48 -1.65 19.37
C PRO A 343 -0.86 -0.29 19.02
N ALA A 344 0.13 -0.25 18.13
CA ALA A 344 0.87 0.96 17.78
C ALA A 344 1.10 1.10 16.27
N ILE A 345 1.25 2.35 15.81
CA ILE A 345 1.52 2.67 14.41
C ILE A 345 3.03 2.68 14.19
N VAL A 346 3.50 1.96 13.17
CA VAL A 346 4.91 1.99 12.75
C VAL A 346 5.12 3.10 11.73
N HIS A 347 6.08 3.99 11.98
CA HIS A 347 6.36 5.09 11.07
C HIS A 347 7.20 4.57 9.90
N SER A 348 6.64 4.63 8.69
CA SER A 348 7.34 4.28 7.45
C SER A 348 7.13 5.36 6.38
N SER A 349 7.85 5.23 5.25
CA SER A 349 7.71 6.12 4.10
C SER A 349 6.42 5.88 3.30
N SER A 350 5.64 4.86 3.65
CA SER A 350 4.34 4.55 3.05
C SER A 350 3.24 5.36 3.73
N SER A 351 2.33 5.94 2.95
CA SER A 351 1.36 6.95 3.39
C SER A 351 0.20 6.45 4.25
N PHE A 352 0.10 5.14 4.51
CA PHE A 352 -0.90 4.54 5.41
C PHE A 352 -0.28 3.38 6.18
N SER A 353 -0.21 3.47 7.51
CA SER A 353 0.18 2.37 8.40
C SER A 353 -0.97 2.09 9.37
N LEU A 354 -1.50 0.86 9.31
CA LEU A 354 -2.51 0.39 10.28
C LEU A 354 -1.84 0.06 11.62
N PRO A 355 -2.56 0.16 12.75
CA PRO A 355 -2.05 -0.27 14.05
C PRO A 355 -1.59 -1.72 14.01
N THR A 356 -0.35 -1.95 14.41
CA THR A 356 0.27 -3.27 14.53
C THR A 356 0.36 -3.65 16.00
N ASN A 357 -0.09 -4.84 16.35
CA ASN A 357 0.04 -5.36 17.71
C ASN A 357 1.51 -5.70 18.00
N MET A 358 2.08 -5.07 19.03
CA MET A 358 3.47 -5.26 19.45
C MET A 358 3.50 -5.82 20.85
N LEU A 359 4.31 -6.85 21.09
CA LEU A 359 4.51 -7.40 22.42
C LEU A 359 5.50 -6.53 23.19
N ILE A 360 5.13 -6.09 24.39
CA ILE A 360 6.04 -5.45 25.34
C ILE A 360 6.65 -6.55 26.21
N ASP A 361 7.97 -6.70 26.15
CA ASP A 361 8.67 -7.79 26.83
C ASP A 361 9.98 -7.28 27.46
N ASN A 362 10.00 -7.16 28.78
CA ASN A 362 11.21 -6.84 29.54
C ASN A 362 12.20 -8.02 29.61
N GLY A 363 11.77 -9.24 29.33
CA GLY A 363 12.63 -10.43 29.21
C GLY A 363 13.41 -10.47 27.89
N CYS A 364 12.97 -9.71 26.88
CA CYS A 364 13.66 -9.65 25.59
C CYS A 364 14.80 -8.62 25.63
N THR A 365 16.05 -9.08 25.48
CA THR A 365 17.23 -8.19 25.47
C THR A 365 17.38 -7.39 24.17
N THR A 366 16.55 -7.65 23.16
CA THR A 366 16.62 -7.03 21.83
C THR A 366 15.23 -6.63 21.34
N VAL A 367 15.18 -5.77 20.34
CA VAL A 367 13.93 -5.44 19.65
C VAL A 367 13.89 -6.29 18.38
N LEU A 368 12.82 -7.03 18.18
CA LEU A 368 12.65 -7.97 17.05
C LEU A 368 11.48 -7.54 16.19
N ILE A 369 11.61 -7.73 14.87
CA ILE A 369 10.55 -7.48 13.91
C ILE A 369 10.54 -8.59 12.86
N ARG A 370 9.34 -9.04 12.51
CA ARG A 370 9.15 -10.10 11.53
C ARG A 370 9.41 -9.61 10.10
N ASP A 371 9.96 -10.50 9.26
CA ASP A 371 10.44 -10.17 7.91
C ASP A 371 9.34 -9.72 6.94
N ASP A 372 8.15 -10.30 7.05
CA ASP A 372 6.95 -9.90 6.30
C ASP A 372 6.54 -8.46 6.63
N VAL A 373 6.47 -8.10 7.92
CA VAL A 373 6.09 -6.76 8.40
C VAL A 373 7.06 -5.69 7.89
N VAL A 374 8.36 -6.00 7.85
CA VAL A 374 9.38 -5.11 7.27
C VAL A 374 9.12 -4.85 5.79
N SER A 375 8.73 -5.89 5.05
CA SER A 375 8.47 -5.83 3.62
C SER A 375 7.19 -5.06 3.32
N ASP A 376 6.10 -5.36 4.04
CA ASP A 376 4.80 -4.73 3.88
C ASP A 376 4.84 -3.23 4.19
N LEU A 377 5.58 -2.85 5.24
CA LEU A 377 5.73 -1.45 5.63
C LEU A 377 6.81 -0.71 4.82
N GLY A 378 7.54 -1.39 3.94
CA GLY A 378 8.60 -0.79 3.13
C GLY A 378 9.77 -0.23 3.95
N LEU A 379 10.08 -0.83 5.11
CA LEU A 379 11.14 -0.35 5.99
C LEU A 379 12.53 -0.60 5.39
N ARG A 380 13.43 0.37 5.51
CA ARG A 380 14.79 0.27 4.97
C ARG A 380 15.64 -0.75 5.75
N ARG A 381 15.86 -1.91 5.15
CA ARG A 381 16.75 -2.99 5.61
C ARG A 381 18.23 -2.58 5.59
N ARG A 382 18.97 -2.96 6.63
CA ARG A 382 20.41 -2.70 6.78
C ARG A 382 21.10 -3.97 7.29
N LYS A 383 22.30 -4.25 6.82
CA LYS A 383 23.06 -5.43 7.29
C LYS A 383 23.60 -5.21 8.70
N LEU A 384 23.50 -6.25 9.53
CA LEU A 384 24.21 -6.32 10.80
C LEU A 384 25.69 -6.59 10.54
N HIS A 385 26.57 -5.98 11.34
CA HIS A 385 28.01 -6.19 11.23
C HIS A 385 28.41 -7.61 11.67
N ARG A 386 27.66 -8.19 12.61
CA ARG A 386 27.76 -9.59 13.04
C ARG A 386 26.35 -10.18 13.07
N PRO A 387 26.14 -11.40 12.52
CA PRO A 387 24.85 -12.07 12.62
C PRO A 387 24.42 -12.21 14.07
N PHE A 388 23.16 -11.90 14.35
CA PHE A 388 22.55 -12.09 15.66
C PHE A 388 22.11 -13.55 15.79
N VAL A 389 22.75 -14.28 16.69
CA VAL A 389 22.46 -15.70 16.93
C VAL A 389 21.24 -15.80 17.83
N MET A 390 20.18 -16.43 17.33
CA MET A 390 18.97 -16.68 18.10
C MET A 390 19.19 -17.88 19.04
N GLY A 391 18.82 -17.73 20.32
CA GLY A 391 19.04 -18.75 21.35
C GLY A 391 18.08 -19.94 21.26
N ALA A 392 18.20 -20.88 22.20
CA ALA A 392 17.44 -22.14 22.25
C ALA A 392 15.90 -22.00 22.24
N ALA A 393 15.37 -20.80 22.47
CA ALA A 393 13.95 -20.47 22.38
C ALA A 393 13.36 -20.60 20.96
N TRP A 394 14.21 -20.75 19.93
CA TRP A 394 13.83 -20.84 18.51
C TRP A 394 13.90 -22.26 17.93
N GLY A 395 13.96 -23.27 18.80
CA GLY A 395 14.03 -24.69 18.43
C GLY A 395 15.46 -25.25 18.38
N ARG A 396 15.64 -26.50 18.80
CA ARG A 396 16.88 -27.26 18.57
C ARG A 396 16.80 -27.93 17.21
N ASP A 397 17.63 -27.46 16.27
CA ASP A 397 18.60 -28.27 15.52
C ASP A 397 19.03 -27.56 14.23
N GLY A 398 20.34 -27.29 14.12
CA GLY A 398 21.07 -27.23 12.85
C GLY A 398 20.96 -25.98 11.96
N ASP A 399 19.83 -25.30 11.90
CA ASP A 399 19.65 -24.14 11.01
C ASP A 399 19.41 -22.88 11.84
N SER A 400 20.51 -22.30 12.35
CA SER A 400 20.45 -21.04 13.07
C SER A 400 19.91 -19.97 12.13
N GLN A 401 18.62 -19.68 12.22
CA GLN A 401 17.97 -18.52 11.59
C GLN A 401 18.56 -17.26 12.21
N ASN A 402 19.78 -16.90 11.83
CA ASN A 402 20.46 -15.76 12.43
C ASN A 402 19.84 -14.48 11.87
N GLY A 403 19.57 -13.52 12.75
CA GLY A 403 19.23 -12.17 12.32
C GLY A 403 20.44 -11.56 11.60
N VAL A 404 20.36 -11.40 10.29
CA VAL A 404 21.44 -10.82 9.46
C VAL A 404 21.18 -9.35 9.12
N GLU A 405 19.95 -8.90 9.30
CA GLU A 405 19.48 -7.57 8.94
C GLU A 405 18.82 -6.87 10.13
N TRP A 406 18.81 -5.55 10.09
CA TRP A 406 18.14 -4.68 11.06
C TRP A 406 17.47 -3.50 10.36
N VAL A 407 16.47 -2.91 11.02
CA VAL A 407 15.75 -1.72 10.57
C VAL A 407 15.71 -0.66 11.66
N LYS A 408 15.55 0.60 11.27
CA LYS A 408 15.20 1.68 12.21
C LYS A 408 13.70 1.57 12.49
N LEU A 409 13.33 1.35 13.74
CA LEU A 409 11.94 1.24 14.16
C LEU A 409 11.57 2.49 14.97
N ARG A 410 10.53 3.19 14.54
CA ARG A 410 9.87 4.27 15.28
C ARG A 410 8.38 3.98 15.31
N VAL A 411 7.78 4.12 16.49
CA VAL A 411 6.39 3.74 16.72
C VAL A 411 5.68 4.83 17.50
N SER A 412 4.38 4.97 17.30
CA SER A 412 3.53 5.89 18.05
C SER A 412 2.23 5.21 18.47
N SER A 413 1.59 5.74 19.50
CA SER A 413 0.23 5.38 19.82
C SER A 413 -0.71 5.76 18.65
N PRO A 414 -1.84 5.06 18.46
CA PRO A 414 -2.77 5.34 17.36
C PRO A 414 -3.38 6.74 17.38
N ASP A 415 -3.49 7.32 18.57
CA ASP A 415 -3.96 8.69 18.82
C ASP A 415 -2.83 9.74 18.80
N MET A 416 -1.58 9.32 18.53
CA MET A 416 -0.37 10.15 18.52
C MET A 416 -0.05 10.85 19.86
N SER A 417 -0.70 10.49 20.96
CA SER A 417 -0.43 11.05 22.30
C SER A 417 0.95 10.66 22.84
N PHE A 418 1.50 9.54 22.36
CA PHE A 418 2.85 9.11 22.66
C PHE A 418 3.60 8.72 21.37
N VAL A 419 4.80 9.26 21.19
CA VAL A 419 5.69 8.92 20.06
C VAL A 419 7.02 8.48 20.61
N ALA A 420 7.39 7.23 20.32
CA ALA A 420 8.64 6.66 20.79
C ALA A 420 9.86 7.21 20.02
N CYS A 421 11.00 7.25 20.70
CA CYS A 421 12.31 7.39 20.12
C CYS A 421 12.62 6.22 19.18
N THR A 422 13.33 6.52 18.08
CA THR A 422 13.75 5.52 17.11
C THR A 422 14.78 4.55 17.71
N VAL A 423 14.54 3.25 17.57
CA VAL A 423 15.44 2.17 17.98
C VAL A 423 15.86 1.31 16.79
N ARG A 424 16.77 0.35 17.02
CA ARG A 424 17.15 -0.65 16.03
C ARG A 424 16.40 -1.94 16.35
N ALA A 425 15.65 -2.45 15.37
CA ALA A 425 15.00 -3.74 15.45
C ALA A 425 15.70 -4.74 14.53
N ILE A 426 15.97 -5.94 15.03
CA ILE A 426 16.60 -7.04 14.27
C ILE A 426 15.49 -7.74 13.48
N VAL A 427 15.75 -7.99 12.20
CA VAL A 427 14.81 -8.70 11.33
C VAL A 427 14.95 -10.20 11.54
N VAL A 428 13.83 -10.86 11.82
CA VAL A 428 13.75 -12.31 12.04
C VAL A 428 12.70 -12.92 11.10
N PRO A 429 12.93 -14.12 10.57
CA PRO A 429 12.08 -14.71 9.53
C PRO A 429 10.71 -15.15 10.05
N ASP A 430 10.67 -15.72 11.25
CA ASP A 430 9.44 -16.07 11.95
C ASP A 430 9.42 -15.30 13.28
N LEU A 431 8.24 -15.00 13.82
CA LEU A 431 8.04 -14.39 15.14
C LEU A 431 6.57 -14.55 15.52
N PHE A 432 6.30 -15.04 16.73
CA PHE A 432 4.93 -15.31 17.21
C PHE A 432 4.03 -14.06 17.23
N VAL A 433 4.64 -12.88 17.33
CA VAL A 433 3.99 -11.57 17.17
C VAL A 433 4.69 -10.76 16.08
N PRO A 434 4.04 -9.76 15.46
CA PRO A 434 4.67 -8.92 14.43
C PRO A 434 5.98 -8.24 14.88
N ILE A 435 5.97 -7.71 16.11
CA ILE A 435 7.08 -6.95 16.71
C ILE A 435 7.18 -7.28 18.21
N ILE A 436 8.39 -7.48 18.71
CA ILE A 436 8.69 -7.53 20.16
C ILE A 436 9.50 -6.28 20.53
N LEU A 437 8.96 -5.50 21.46
CA LEU A 437 9.60 -4.33 22.06
C LEU A 437 10.35 -4.75 23.32
N GLY A 438 11.62 -5.08 23.13
CA GLY A 438 12.51 -5.46 24.23
C GLY A 438 13.15 -4.29 24.97
N MET A 439 14.09 -4.65 25.86
CA MET A 439 14.84 -3.74 26.73
C MET A 439 15.41 -2.48 26.04
N PRO A 440 16.01 -2.55 24.83
CA PRO A 440 16.53 -1.34 24.18
C PRO A 440 15.46 -0.28 23.89
N TRP A 441 14.22 -0.71 23.65
CA TRP A 441 13.09 0.20 23.44
C TRP A 441 12.56 0.73 24.77
N LEU A 442 12.40 -0.14 25.77
CA LEU A 442 11.91 0.24 27.10
C LEU A 442 12.81 1.26 27.78
N THR A 443 14.12 1.01 27.80
CA THR A 443 15.10 1.89 28.44
C THR A 443 15.22 3.23 27.70
N LYS A 444 15.27 3.21 26.36
CA LYS A 444 15.41 4.44 25.57
C LYS A 444 14.19 5.37 25.69
N ASN A 445 13.02 4.78 25.89
CA ASN A 445 11.77 5.50 26.02
C ASN A 445 11.32 5.68 27.48
N ASN A 446 12.15 5.34 28.48
CA ASN A 446 11.81 5.48 29.90
C ASN A 446 10.44 4.87 30.27
N ILE A 447 10.12 3.70 29.72
CA ILE A 447 8.85 3.01 29.98
C ILE A 447 8.97 2.16 31.24
N VAL A 448 8.02 2.34 32.15
CA VAL A 448 7.85 1.53 33.36
C VAL A 448 6.65 0.61 33.16
N ILE A 449 6.87 -0.68 33.34
CA ILE A 449 5.81 -1.69 33.25
C ILE A 449 5.37 -2.00 34.67
N ASP A 450 4.10 -1.77 34.97
CA ASP A 450 3.48 -2.24 36.20
C ASP A 450 2.75 -3.54 35.90
N HIS A 451 3.27 -4.65 36.41
CA HIS A 451 2.71 -5.98 36.17
C HIS A 451 1.43 -6.22 36.99
N GLU A 452 1.26 -5.54 38.12
CA GLU A 452 0.08 -5.66 38.98
C GLU A 452 -1.10 -4.88 38.39
N LEU A 453 -0.88 -3.62 38.01
CA LEU A 453 -1.88 -2.76 37.39
C LEU A 453 -2.02 -2.99 35.87
N ARG A 454 -1.13 -3.79 35.28
CA ARG A 454 -1.05 -4.09 33.84
C ARG A 454 -0.97 -2.84 32.96
N CYS A 455 -0.29 -1.81 33.43
CA CYS A 455 -0.09 -0.55 32.70
C CYS A 455 1.35 -0.37 32.22
N CYS A 456 1.55 0.42 31.17
CA CYS A 456 2.88 0.79 30.69
C CYS A 456 3.02 2.31 30.72
N ILE A 457 3.71 2.83 31.73
CA ILE A 457 3.78 4.26 32.01
C ILE A 457 5.03 4.84 31.37
N HIS A 458 4.86 5.87 30.55
CA HIS A 458 5.96 6.72 30.10
C HIS A 458 6.38 7.63 31.26
N LYS A 459 7.48 7.29 31.94
CA LYS A 459 7.92 7.93 33.19
C LYS A 459 7.99 9.47 33.14
N PRO A 460 8.49 10.10 32.06
CA PRO A 460 8.55 11.56 31.97
C PRO A 460 7.18 12.26 31.87
N SER A 461 6.20 11.65 31.20
CA SER A 461 4.89 12.29 30.98
C SER A 461 3.77 11.75 31.88
N GLY A 462 4.00 10.61 32.56
CA GLY A 462 2.99 9.93 33.36
C GLY A 462 1.86 9.30 32.55
N ILE A 463 1.99 9.21 31.21
CA ILE A 463 0.96 8.66 30.32
C ILE A 463 1.07 7.14 30.32
N ASP A 464 -0.06 6.46 30.52
CA ASP A 464 -0.19 5.04 30.22
C ASP A 464 -0.40 4.84 28.72
N ILE A 465 0.55 4.18 28.06
CA ILE A 465 0.52 3.99 26.60
C ILE A 465 -0.49 2.91 26.19
N LEU A 466 -0.94 2.04 27.11
CA LEU A 466 -1.94 1.01 26.83
C LEU A 466 -3.38 1.55 26.91
N LEU A 467 -3.60 2.56 27.74
CA LEU A 467 -4.89 3.22 27.95
C LEU A 467 -4.69 4.74 27.91
N PRO A 468 -4.71 5.37 26.73
CA PRO A 468 -4.66 6.83 26.61
C PRO A 468 -6.02 7.43 27.02
N GLY A 469 -6.32 7.39 28.32
CA GLY A 469 -7.35 8.19 28.97
C GLY A 469 -6.75 9.49 29.52
N PRO A 470 -7.57 10.42 30.03
CA PRO A 470 -7.08 11.64 30.67
C PRO A 470 -6.38 11.24 31.97
N GLY A 471 -5.08 10.99 31.90
CA GLY A 471 -4.24 10.74 33.07
C GLY A 471 -4.30 11.94 34.03
N PRO A 472 -4.08 11.71 35.34
CA PRO A 472 -4.05 12.78 36.32
C PRO A 472 -3.02 13.83 35.90
N THR A 473 -3.40 15.10 35.99
CA THR A 473 -2.50 16.23 35.74
C THR A 473 -1.22 16.04 36.57
N PRO A 474 -0.03 15.98 35.93
CA PRO A 474 1.21 15.79 36.66
C PRO A 474 1.41 16.95 37.66
N PRO A 475 2.06 16.71 38.81
CA PRO A 475 2.45 17.79 39.70
C PRO A 475 3.32 18.80 38.94
N PRO A 476 3.22 20.10 39.26
CA PRO A 476 3.99 21.13 38.57
C PRO A 476 5.48 20.81 38.69
N LEU A 477 6.13 20.62 37.53
CA LEU A 477 7.56 20.33 37.41
C LEU A 477 8.38 21.42 38.11
N SER A 478 9.46 21.00 38.76
CA SER A 478 10.40 21.95 39.37
C SER A 478 11.03 22.84 38.29
N ILE A 479 11.48 24.04 38.68
CA ILE A 479 12.08 25.02 37.75
C ILE A 479 13.29 24.42 37.01
N ASP A 480 14.03 23.52 37.67
CA ASP A 480 15.21 22.89 37.11
C ASP A 480 14.86 21.79 36.09
N GLU A 481 13.83 20.99 36.35
CA GLU A 481 13.32 20.02 35.38
C GLU A 481 12.74 20.70 34.15
N ARG A 482 12.04 21.83 34.33
CA ARG A 482 11.49 22.63 33.22
C ARG A 482 12.60 23.21 32.34
N ARG A 483 13.69 23.67 32.94
CA ARG A 483 14.89 24.15 32.21
C ARG A 483 15.59 23.02 31.49
N SER A 484 15.66 21.82 32.06
CA SER A 484 16.30 20.67 31.43
C SER A 484 15.50 20.16 30.22
N LEU A 485 14.17 20.09 30.34
CA LEU A 485 13.28 19.73 29.24
C LEU A 485 13.29 20.76 28.10
N LEU A 486 13.35 22.06 28.43
CA LEU A 486 13.51 23.12 27.43
C LEU A 486 14.84 22.99 26.69
N ARG A 487 15.92 22.62 27.38
CA ARG A 487 17.22 22.35 26.73
C ARG A 487 17.14 21.13 25.81
N GLU A 488 16.53 20.04 26.24
CA GLU A 488 16.36 18.83 25.41
C GLU A 488 15.46 19.08 24.20
N THR A 489 14.39 19.85 24.32
CA THR A 489 13.54 20.22 23.18
C THR A 489 14.26 21.12 22.20
N VAL A 490 15.08 22.08 22.67
CA VAL A 490 15.92 22.91 21.79
C VAL A 490 16.95 22.06 21.07
N ILE A 491 17.59 21.09 21.75
CA ILE A 491 18.53 20.15 21.13
C ILE A 491 17.82 19.29 20.08
N ALA A 492 16.64 18.75 20.39
CA ALA A 492 15.87 17.94 19.45
C ALA A 492 15.41 18.74 18.21
N GLN A 493 15.08 20.02 18.38
CA GLN A 493 14.76 20.92 17.27
C GLN A 493 16.00 21.24 16.42
N GLN A 494 17.16 21.43 17.04
CA GLN A 494 18.44 21.63 16.34
C GLN A 494 18.87 20.38 15.58
N ASP A 495 18.68 19.18 16.14
CA ASP A 495 18.96 17.91 15.49
C ASP A 495 18.00 17.66 14.31
N ALA A 496 16.72 17.97 14.46
CA ALA A 496 15.74 17.88 13.38
C ALA A 496 16.06 18.85 12.23
N ALA A 497 16.46 20.09 12.56
CA ALA A 497 16.91 21.08 11.58
C ALA A 497 18.19 20.61 10.88
N SER A 498 19.15 20.05 11.61
CA SER A 498 20.41 19.51 11.06
C SER A 498 20.17 18.34 10.11
N LEU A 499 19.26 17.42 10.46
CA LEU A 499 18.85 16.31 9.59
C LEU A 499 18.15 16.80 8.32
N SER A 500 17.26 17.80 8.43
CA SER A 500 16.60 18.40 7.27
C SER A 500 17.60 19.11 6.34
N PHE A 501 18.62 19.75 6.91
CA PHE A 501 19.70 20.39 6.17
C PHE A 501 20.61 19.37 5.48
N GLU A 502 20.94 18.27 6.15
CA GLU A 502 21.72 17.17 5.57
C GLU A 502 20.97 16.48 4.42
N GLU A 503 19.66 16.29 4.56
CA GLU A 503 18.79 15.76 3.50
C GLU A 503 18.71 16.70 2.29
N TYR A 504 18.56 18.01 2.53
CA TYR A 504 18.63 19.03 1.48
C TYR A 504 19.99 19.04 0.77
N GLN A 505 21.10 18.89 1.49
CA GLN A 505 22.44 18.78 0.90
C GLN A 505 22.60 17.53 0.04
N LEU A 506 22.09 16.38 0.49
CA LEU A 506 22.12 15.14 -0.28
C LEU A 506 21.31 15.28 -1.58
N GLN A 507 20.14 15.93 -1.52
CA GLN A 507 19.33 16.21 -2.69
C GLN A 507 20.04 17.16 -3.67
N GLN A 508 20.65 18.24 -3.16
CA GLN A 508 21.48 19.16 -3.94
C GLN A 508 22.68 18.47 -4.61
N ASN A 509 23.34 17.56 -3.89
CA ASN A 509 24.47 16.78 -4.41
C ASN A 509 24.02 15.76 -5.47
N ALA A 510 22.84 15.15 -5.30
CA ALA A 510 22.24 14.27 -6.30
C ALA A 510 21.89 15.02 -7.59
N ILE A 511 21.34 16.24 -7.49
CA ILE A 511 21.05 17.11 -8.64
C ILE A 511 22.35 17.51 -9.34
N ARG A 512 23.39 17.91 -8.59
CA ARG A 512 24.70 18.25 -9.16
C ARG A 512 25.39 17.06 -9.83
N GLY A 513 25.28 15.86 -9.25
CA GLY A 513 25.76 14.62 -9.86
C GLY A 513 25.03 14.34 -11.18
N TYR A 514 23.71 14.46 -11.17
CA TYR A 514 22.88 14.27 -12.36
C TYR A 514 23.24 15.25 -13.48
N GLN A 515 23.42 16.53 -13.16
CA GLN A 515 23.83 17.55 -14.13
C GLN A 515 25.21 17.24 -14.73
N ARG A 516 26.18 16.80 -13.92
CA ARG A 516 27.52 16.38 -14.40
C ARG A 516 27.44 15.18 -15.33
N ASP A 517 26.60 14.20 -15.01
CA ASP A 517 26.42 13.01 -15.83
C ASP A 517 25.73 13.32 -17.16
N VAL A 518 24.71 14.19 -17.16
CA VAL A 518 24.05 14.68 -18.38
C VAL A 518 25.03 15.45 -19.27
N ILE A 519 25.84 16.33 -18.68
CA ILE A 519 26.88 17.07 -19.42
C ILE A 519 27.89 16.08 -20.03
N ARG A 520 28.31 15.06 -19.28
CA ARG A 520 29.25 14.04 -19.77
C ARG A 520 28.67 13.22 -20.92
N GLU A 521 27.40 12.82 -20.83
CA GLU A 521 26.65 12.13 -21.88
C GLU A 521 26.52 12.98 -23.15
N LEU A 522 26.20 14.26 -23.01
CA LEU A 522 26.11 15.19 -24.14
C LEU A 522 27.47 15.37 -24.85
N HIS A 523 28.58 15.41 -24.10
CA HIS A 523 29.93 15.47 -24.68
C HIS A 523 30.31 14.17 -25.41
N LEU A 524 29.98 13.02 -24.84
CA LEU A 524 30.23 11.71 -25.46
C LEU A 524 29.43 11.50 -26.76
N ARG A 525 28.20 12.02 -26.83
CA ARG A 525 27.35 11.92 -28.03
C ARG A 525 27.73 12.90 -29.15
N ALA A 526 28.35 14.03 -28.82
CA ALA A 526 28.65 15.09 -29.77
C ALA A 526 30.05 15.02 -30.42
N ASN A 527 30.94 14.10 -29.99
CA ASN A 527 32.34 14.04 -30.44
C ASN A 527 33.07 15.41 -30.39
N LEU A 528 32.63 16.30 -29.51
CA LEU A 528 33.25 17.61 -29.31
C LEU A 528 34.48 17.42 -28.41
N PRO A 529 35.62 18.07 -28.71
CA PRO A 529 36.76 18.08 -27.80
C PRO A 529 36.31 18.65 -26.45
N PRO A 530 36.88 18.18 -25.32
CA PRO A 530 36.50 18.66 -24.00
C PRO A 530 36.65 20.18 -23.98
N PRO A 531 35.64 20.92 -23.49
CA PRO A 531 35.72 22.37 -23.50
C PRO A 531 36.91 22.77 -22.64
N PHE A 532 37.77 23.63 -23.19
CA PHE A 532 38.73 24.40 -22.40
C PHE A 532 37.93 25.36 -21.50
N ILE A 533 37.25 24.81 -20.49
CA ILE A 533 36.75 25.58 -19.37
C ILE A 533 37.98 25.80 -18.50
N THR A 534 38.70 26.89 -18.78
CA THR A 534 39.74 27.36 -17.88
C THR A 534 39.11 27.55 -16.50
N LYS A 535 39.82 27.14 -15.44
CA LYS A 535 39.35 27.25 -14.04
C LYS A 535 38.83 28.67 -13.71
N GLU A 536 39.32 29.68 -14.42
CA GLU A 536 38.89 31.07 -14.32
C GLU A 536 37.41 31.30 -14.66
N VAL A 537 36.86 30.68 -15.72
CA VAL A 537 35.45 30.89 -16.14
C VAL A 537 34.48 30.28 -15.12
N THR A 538 34.86 29.17 -14.48
CA THR A 538 34.05 28.53 -13.42
C THR A 538 34.09 29.32 -12.12
N VAL A 539 35.24 29.93 -11.80
CA VAL A 539 35.39 30.79 -10.62
C VAL A 539 34.61 32.09 -10.80
N ILE A 540 34.65 32.73 -11.97
CA ILE A 540 33.88 33.95 -12.25
C ILE A 540 32.38 33.68 -12.16
N ALA A 541 31.89 32.57 -12.73
CA ALA A 541 30.48 32.19 -12.62
C ALA A 541 30.05 31.90 -11.17
N ALA A 542 30.92 31.23 -10.38
CA ALA A 542 30.66 30.97 -8.96
C ALA A 542 30.67 32.25 -8.12
N ILE A 543 31.59 33.19 -8.40
CA ILE A 543 31.65 34.50 -7.76
C ILE A 543 30.39 35.30 -8.09
N LYS A 544 29.96 35.33 -9.36
CA LYS A 544 28.74 36.03 -9.77
C LYS A 544 27.49 35.47 -9.07
N SER A 545 27.34 34.15 -9.04
CA SER A 545 26.26 33.49 -8.31
C SER A 545 26.29 33.82 -6.81
N ARG A 546 27.47 33.86 -6.19
CA ARG A 546 27.60 34.24 -4.78
C ARG A 546 27.25 35.71 -4.54
N ILE A 547 27.63 36.62 -5.44
CA ILE A 547 27.26 38.04 -5.38
C ILE A 547 25.74 38.20 -5.47
N GLU A 548 25.07 37.50 -6.39
CA GLU A 548 23.61 37.53 -6.54
C GLU A 548 22.89 37.01 -5.29
N VAL A 549 23.40 35.94 -4.67
CA VAL A 549 22.88 35.42 -3.39
C VAL A 549 23.09 36.42 -2.25
N LEU A 550 24.25 37.06 -2.16
CA LEU A 550 24.50 38.05 -1.11
C LEU A 550 23.64 39.31 -1.31
N ALA A 551 23.45 39.75 -2.56
CA ALA A 551 22.59 40.88 -2.88
C ALA A 551 21.11 40.58 -2.57
N SER A 552 20.64 39.35 -2.80
CA SER A 552 19.26 38.97 -2.45
C SER A 552 19.04 38.88 -0.94
N LEU A 553 20.03 38.38 -0.19
CA LEU A 553 20.00 38.37 1.28
C LEU A 553 20.02 39.79 1.87
N ASP A 554 20.84 40.68 1.32
CA ASP A 554 20.89 42.09 1.75
C ASP A 554 19.56 42.82 1.46
N ARG A 555 18.94 42.54 0.29
CA ARG A 555 17.61 43.07 -0.03
C ARG A 555 16.54 42.56 0.93
N LEU A 556 16.53 41.26 1.23
CA LEU A 556 15.60 40.66 2.19
C LEU A 556 15.77 41.25 3.59
N ALA A 557 17.01 41.44 4.05
CA ALA A 557 17.29 42.06 5.35
C ALA A 557 16.77 43.52 5.41
N LYS A 558 16.95 44.28 4.32
CA LYS A 558 16.41 45.65 4.21
C LYS A 558 14.88 45.65 4.19
N GLU A 559 14.25 44.71 3.49
CA GLU A 559 12.78 44.60 3.46
C GLU A 559 12.20 44.15 4.81
N ASP A 560 12.83 43.22 5.52
CA ASP A 560 12.46 42.83 6.89
C ASP A 560 12.58 44.01 7.85
N ALA A 561 13.70 44.75 7.81
CA ALA A 561 13.88 45.95 8.61
C ALA A 561 12.83 47.03 8.28
N ALA A 562 12.52 47.24 7.00
CA ALA A 562 11.48 48.18 6.57
C ALA A 562 10.08 47.73 7.03
N MET A 563 9.78 46.43 7.00
CA MET A 563 8.51 45.87 7.45
C MET A 563 8.34 46.01 8.97
N ARG A 564 9.38 45.69 9.75
CA ARG A 564 9.39 45.87 11.20
C ARG A 564 9.26 47.33 11.60
N ALA A 565 9.95 48.24 10.89
CA ALA A 565 9.82 49.68 11.12
C ALA A 565 8.44 50.23 10.76
N ARG A 566 7.76 49.62 9.77
CA ARG A 566 6.41 50.02 9.35
C ARG A 566 5.32 49.57 10.32
N PHE A 567 5.51 48.45 11.02
CA PHE A 567 4.54 47.87 11.96
C PHE A 567 5.18 47.59 13.33
N PRO A 568 5.65 48.64 14.05
CA PRO A 568 6.30 48.46 15.34
C PRO A 568 5.36 47.87 16.39
N GLU A 569 4.04 48.10 16.29
CA GLU A 569 3.04 47.49 17.18
C GLU A 569 2.90 45.96 17.00
N CYS A 570 3.15 45.45 15.80
CA CYS A 570 3.04 44.01 15.49
C CYS A 570 4.37 43.27 15.72
N PHE A 571 5.50 43.98 15.63
CA PHE A 571 6.85 43.43 15.81
C PHE A 571 7.61 44.15 16.94
N PRO A 572 7.11 44.13 18.18
CA PRO A 572 7.83 44.73 19.30
C PRO A 572 9.15 43.98 19.55
N ASN A 573 10.15 44.70 20.06
CA ASN A 573 11.47 44.12 20.39
C ASN A 573 11.38 43.05 21.49
N ASP A 574 10.32 43.09 22.30
CA ASP A 574 10.03 42.11 23.35
C ASP A 574 8.52 41.83 23.38
N ILE A 575 8.15 40.59 23.68
CA ILE A 575 6.73 40.19 23.75
C ILE A 575 6.16 40.77 25.05
N PRO A 576 5.02 41.50 25.03
CA PRO A 576 4.45 42.06 26.24
C PRO A 576 4.16 40.96 27.28
N HIS A 577 4.47 41.23 28.55
CA HIS A 577 4.09 40.33 29.65
C HIS A 577 2.57 40.12 29.64
N TYR A 578 2.11 38.94 30.05
CA TYR A 578 0.69 38.56 30.02
C TYR A 578 -0.23 39.62 30.64
N ASP A 579 0.19 40.22 31.75
CA ASP A 579 -0.57 41.26 32.47
C ASP A 579 -0.73 42.59 31.68
N SER A 580 0.05 42.77 30.62
CA SER A 580 0.02 43.95 29.74
C SER A 580 -0.82 43.73 28.47
N LEU A 581 -1.35 42.52 28.26
CA LEU A 581 -2.22 42.24 27.13
C LEU A 581 -3.64 42.78 27.40
N PRO A 582 -4.35 43.25 26.35
CA PRO A 582 -5.72 43.73 26.52
C PRO A 582 -6.65 42.61 27.01
N ASN A 583 -7.35 42.84 28.12
CA ASN A 583 -8.40 41.93 28.62
C ASN A 583 -9.69 41.95 27.78
N ASN A 584 -9.68 42.67 26.67
CA ASN A 584 -10.83 42.81 25.78
C ASN A 584 -11.00 41.51 24.97
N VAL A 585 -11.98 40.70 25.34
CA VAL A 585 -12.33 39.48 24.60
C VAL A 585 -13.09 39.87 23.33
N TYR A 586 -12.39 40.03 22.21
CA TYR A 586 -13.01 40.29 20.90
C TYR A 586 -13.70 39.03 20.33
N HIS A 587 -13.14 37.85 20.59
CA HIS A 587 -13.67 36.57 20.14
C HIS A 587 -13.65 35.57 21.29
N ARG A 588 -14.82 35.01 21.63
CA ARG A 588 -14.98 34.00 22.67
C ARG A 588 -15.26 32.65 22.01
N ILE A 589 -14.23 31.81 21.89
CA ILE A 589 -14.40 30.44 21.44
C ILE A 589 -14.79 29.59 22.64
N ARG A 590 -16.08 29.24 22.74
CA ARG A 590 -16.55 28.25 23.72
C ARG A 590 -16.28 26.87 23.15
N LEU A 591 -15.29 26.18 23.70
CA LEU A 591 -15.06 24.77 23.39
C LEU A 591 -16.28 23.96 23.82
N ILE A 592 -16.72 23.04 22.95
CA ILE A 592 -17.74 22.06 23.31
C ILE A 592 -17.16 21.21 24.43
N ASP A 593 -17.96 20.94 25.47
CA ASP A 593 -17.57 20.09 26.60
C ASP A 593 -16.96 18.78 26.10
N ALA A 594 -15.69 18.55 26.44
CA ALA A 594 -14.92 17.39 26.03
C ALA A 594 -15.51 16.08 26.58
N ASN A 595 -16.31 16.15 27.64
CA ASN A 595 -17.01 15.01 28.23
C ASN A 595 -18.41 14.79 27.64
N LYS A 596 -18.85 15.65 26.72
CA LYS A 596 -20.14 15.48 26.06
C LYS A 596 -20.04 14.35 25.05
N ILE A 597 -20.47 13.16 25.49
CA ILE A 597 -20.63 11.99 24.63
C ILE A 597 -21.64 12.35 23.52
N ILE A 598 -21.12 12.61 22.31
CA ILE A 598 -21.97 12.77 21.14
C ILE A 598 -22.55 11.39 20.86
N SER A 599 -23.83 11.18 21.22
CA SER A 599 -24.58 9.98 20.85
C SER A 599 -24.48 9.82 19.33
N ARG A 600 -23.60 8.92 18.87
CA ARG A 600 -23.53 8.55 17.46
C ARG A 600 -24.92 8.04 17.10
N ARG A 601 -25.52 8.58 16.03
CA ARG A 601 -26.78 8.03 15.52
C ARG A 601 -26.52 6.58 15.14
N ASN A 602 -27.03 5.65 15.93
CA ASN A 602 -27.13 4.26 15.52
C ASN A 602 -28.13 4.24 14.36
N TYR A 603 -27.63 4.15 13.12
CA TYR A 603 -28.49 3.81 12.01
C TYR A 603 -29.00 2.39 12.27
N SER A 604 -30.26 2.28 12.68
CA SER A 604 -30.92 0.98 12.81
C SER A 604 -31.05 0.39 11.40
N CYS A 605 -30.15 -0.51 11.04
CA CYS A 605 -30.28 -1.27 9.80
C CYS A 605 -31.57 -2.12 9.89
N PRO A 606 -32.54 -1.93 8.99
CA PRO A 606 -33.74 -2.76 8.94
C PRO A 606 -33.34 -4.23 8.88
N LYS A 607 -33.96 -5.11 9.70
CA LYS A 607 -33.56 -6.54 9.79
C LYS A 607 -33.45 -7.23 8.42
N GLN A 608 -34.31 -6.85 7.47
CA GLN A 608 -34.34 -7.37 6.10
C GLN A 608 -33.08 -7.09 5.28
N LEU A 609 -32.33 -6.04 5.62
CA LEU A 609 -31.12 -5.62 4.90
C LEU A 609 -29.84 -6.07 5.61
N ARG A 610 -29.92 -6.60 6.84
CA ARG A 610 -28.74 -6.94 7.63
C ARG A 610 -27.88 -8.00 6.95
N ASP A 611 -28.51 -9.04 6.40
CA ASP A 611 -27.80 -10.16 5.77
C ASP A 611 -27.19 -9.75 4.41
N VAL A 612 -27.90 -8.90 3.65
CA VAL A 612 -27.41 -8.36 2.37
C VAL A 612 -26.19 -7.47 2.58
N TRP A 613 -26.23 -6.61 3.60
CA TRP A 613 -25.11 -5.75 3.96
C TRP A 613 -23.91 -6.54 4.50
N LEU A 614 -24.17 -7.59 5.30
CA LEU A 614 -23.11 -8.48 5.80
C LEU A 614 -22.42 -9.20 4.64
N SER A 615 -23.21 -9.75 3.70
CA SER A 615 -22.68 -10.43 2.50
C SER A 615 -21.84 -9.49 1.63
N MET A 616 -22.30 -8.25 1.44
CA MET A 616 -21.57 -7.26 0.64
C MET A 616 -20.26 -6.84 1.33
N LEU A 617 -20.26 -6.69 2.67
CA LEU A 617 -19.05 -6.45 3.46
C LEU A 617 -18.06 -7.62 3.36
N GLN A 618 -18.55 -8.86 3.46
CA GLN A 618 -17.73 -10.06 3.31
C GLN A 618 -17.10 -10.15 1.91
N GLU A 619 -17.86 -9.80 0.87
CA GLU A 619 -17.41 -9.81 -0.53
C GLU A 619 -16.34 -8.74 -0.79
N HIS A 620 -16.45 -7.58 -0.12
CA HIS A 620 -15.41 -6.55 -0.17
C HIS A 620 -14.15 -6.92 0.62
N LEU A 621 -14.29 -7.57 1.79
CA LEU A 621 -13.17 -8.11 2.57
C LEU A 621 -12.44 -9.22 1.82
N ALA A 622 -13.17 -10.16 1.23
CA ALA A 622 -12.59 -11.25 0.42
C ALA A 622 -11.90 -10.71 -0.84
N ALA A 623 -12.38 -9.59 -1.38
CA ALA A 623 -11.75 -8.90 -2.51
C ALA A 623 -10.63 -7.93 -2.11
N GLY A 624 -10.29 -7.80 -0.81
CA GLY A 624 -9.24 -6.90 -0.30
C GLY A 624 -9.51 -5.42 -0.57
N ARG A 625 -10.78 -5.02 -0.73
CA ARG A 625 -11.19 -3.63 -0.98
C ARG A 625 -11.45 -2.84 0.31
N ILE A 626 -11.55 -3.56 1.42
CA ILE A 626 -11.62 -3.12 2.82
C ILE A 626 -10.65 -4.06 3.55
#